data_AF-A0A812ZU27-F1
#
_entry.id   AF-A0A812ZU27-F1
#
_cell.length_a   1.000
_cell.length_b   1.000
_cell.length_c   1.000
_cell.angle_alpha   90.00
_cell.angle_beta   90.00
_cell.angle_gamma   90.00
#
_symmetry.space_group_name_H-M   'P 1'
#
loop_
_entity.id
_entity.type
_entity.pdbx_description
1 polymer ?
#
loop_
_entity_poly.entity_id
_entity_poly.type
_entity_poly.pdbx_seq_one_letter_code
_entity_poly.pdbx_strand_id
1 'polypeptide(L)'
;MAGSSVWAELFNSLPEPQSDYPPLDERPFPERFTDDFFRDRLPELEFRLEEACVKGSIQEVHDLILKGANKNAPLDKELKTPLMIACQLGWFHLVKWLVEFEGVDVDGPISRCGFRAIDYAGKEQFRWPNEEVEIADYLRSMGSNYTWWGACFSGDIERIDEYLQNGQDVNEINPVLWNYNAVDCAMHGGCGKAAQFLVARGGIITVRNCHIPVWDDMLWSIGRGDAFMYKEWGLEEGSFTKL
;
A
#
# COMPACT_ATOMS: atom_id res chain seq x y z
N MET A 1 3.80 -36.43 -30.60
CA MET A 1 2.63 -35.55 -30.36
C MET A 1 1.83 -36.00 -29.13
N ALA A 2 2.47 -36.28 -27.99
CA ALA A 2 1.80 -36.80 -26.78
C ALA A 2 1.94 -35.86 -25.56
N GLY A 3 2.62 -34.72 -25.71
CA GLY A 3 2.88 -33.80 -24.61
C GLY A 3 1.70 -32.87 -24.27
N SER A 4 0.87 -32.48 -25.24
CA SER A 4 -0.14 -31.44 -25.01
C SER A 4 -1.41 -31.93 -24.29
N SER A 5 -1.75 -33.22 -24.37
CA SER A 5 -2.94 -33.77 -23.71
C SER A 5 -2.75 -33.93 -22.21
N VAL A 6 -1.55 -34.32 -21.79
CA VAL A 6 -1.21 -34.53 -20.37
C VAL A 6 -1.26 -33.20 -19.60
N TRP A 7 -0.77 -32.11 -20.19
CA TRP A 7 -0.87 -30.79 -19.58
C TRP A 7 -2.32 -30.30 -19.51
N ALA A 8 -3.14 -30.56 -20.51
CA ALA A 8 -4.56 -30.15 -20.50
C ALA A 8 -5.37 -30.90 -19.43
N GLU A 9 -5.16 -32.20 -19.28
CA GLU A 9 -5.77 -33.00 -18.21
C GLU A 9 -5.28 -32.57 -16.82
N LEU A 10 -3.99 -32.24 -16.69
CA LEU A 10 -3.43 -31.70 -15.46
C LEU A 10 -4.08 -30.36 -15.11
N PHE A 11 -4.11 -29.39 -16.03
CA PHE A 11 -4.73 -28.08 -15.78
C PHE A 11 -6.22 -28.16 -15.44
N ASN A 12 -6.97 -29.08 -16.05
CA ASN A 12 -8.39 -29.29 -15.74
C ASN A 12 -8.63 -30.03 -14.41
N SER A 13 -7.61 -30.72 -13.88
CA SER A 13 -7.67 -31.40 -12.58
C SER A 13 -7.16 -30.54 -11.42
N LEU A 14 -6.52 -29.40 -11.72
CA LEU A 14 -6.22 -28.40 -10.71
C LEU A 14 -7.54 -27.78 -10.21
N PRO A 15 -7.67 -27.54 -8.89
CA PRO A 15 -8.82 -26.81 -8.38
C PRO A 15 -8.83 -25.42 -8.99
N GLU A 16 -10.03 -24.96 -9.37
CA GLU A 16 -10.20 -23.59 -9.82
C GLU A 16 -9.70 -22.65 -8.72
N PRO A 17 -8.89 -21.63 -9.06
CA PRO A 17 -8.46 -20.65 -8.08
C PRO A 17 -9.71 -20.04 -7.44
N GLN A 18 -9.89 -20.27 -6.14
CA GLN A 18 -10.97 -19.64 -5.40
C GLN A 18 -10.75 -18.13 -5.48
N SER A 19 -11.70 -17.44 -6.08
CA SER A 19 -11.70 -15.99 -6.05
C SER A 19 -11.92 -15.55 -4.61
N ASP A 20 -11.07 -14.66 -4.10
CA ASP A 20 -11.29 -14.00 -2.81
C ASP A 20 -12.58 -13.13 -2.82
N TYR A 21 -13.21 -12.96 -3.99
CA TYR A 21 -14.49 -12.28 -4.15
C TYR A 21 -15.67 -13.22 -3.89
N PRO A 22 -16.61 -12.83 -3.01
CA PRO A 22 -17.80 -13.65 -2.77
C PRO A 22 -18.70 -13.70 -4.02
N PRO A 23 -19.54 -14.73 -4.14
CA PRO A 23 -20.50 -14.87 -5.23
C PRO A 23 -21.52 -13.71 -5.23
N LEU A 24 -22.16 -13.46 -6.37
CA LEU A 24 -22.96 -12.25 -6.62
C LEU A 24 -24.10 -12.03 -5.60
N ASP A 25 -24.68 -13.11 -5.13
CA ASP A 25 -25.77 -13.20 -4.16
C ASP A 25 -25.38 -12.81 -2.73
N GLU A 26 -24.10 -12.88 -2.38
CA GLU A 26 -23.58 -12.50 -1.07
C GLU A 26 -23.10 -11.03 -1.02
N ARG A 27 -23.12 -10.32 -2.15
CA ARG A 27 -22.61 -8.94 -2.25
C ARG A 27 -23.67 -7.93 -1.79
N PRO A 28 -23.33 -6.99 -0.89
CA PRO A 28 -24.24 -5.91 -0.50
C PRO A 28 -24.64 -5.01 -1.68
N PHE A 29 -23.72 -4.79 -2.61
CA PHE A 29 -23.91 -3.97 -3.81
C PHE A 29 -23.44 -4.74 -5.04
N PRO A 30 -24.29 -5.60 -5.65
CA PRO A 30 -23.88 -6.50 -6.74
C PRO A 30 -23.54 -5.77 -8.05
N GLU A 31 -23.98 -4.52 -8.21
CA GLU A 31 -23.66 -3.67 -9.37
C GLU A 31 -22.23 -3.11 -9.34
N ARG A 32 -21.57 -3.14 -8.17
CA ARG A 32 -20.19 -2.69 -8.01
C ARG A 32 -19.25 -3.88 -8.13
N PHE A 33 -18.29 -3.81 -9.05
CA PHE A 33 -17.26 -4.82 -9.22
C PHE A 33 -15.95 -4.15 -9.60
N THR A 34 -15.16 -3.83 -8.58
CA THR A 34 -13.89 -3.09 -8.74
C THR A 34 -12.64 -3.95 -8.46
N ASP A 35 -12.81 -5.27 -8.35
CA ASP A 35 -11.78 -6.22 -7.87
C ASP A 35 -11.19 -5.85 -6.48
N ASP A 36 -11.85 -4.97 -5.74
CA ASP A 36 -11.59 -4.64 -4.34
C ASP A 36 -12.88 -4.78 -3.50
N PHE A 37 -13.02 -5.93 -2.83
CA PHE A 37 -14.20 -6.23 -2.03
C PHE A 37 -14.37 -5.31 -0.82
N PHE A 38 -13.29 -4.65 -0.35
CA PHE A 38 -13.41 -3.65 0.69
C PHE A 38 -14.13 -2.42 0.16
N ARG A 39 -13.68 -1.91 -1.00
CA ARG A 39 -14.25 -0.75 -1.67
C ARG A 39 -15.71 -0.97 -2.06
N ASP A 40 -16.03 -2.14 -2.61
CA ASP A 40 -17.39 -2.42 -3.08
C ASP A 40 -18.43 -2.48 -1.94
N ARG A 41 -18.00 -2.76 -0.70
CA ARG A 41 -18.87 -2.78 0.50
C ARG A 41 -19.08 -1.43 1.16
N LEU A 42 -18.35 -0.40 0.74
CA LEU A 42 -18.47 0.93 1.35
C LEU A 42 -19.88 1.50 1.18
N PRO A 43 -20.37 2.30 2.14
CA PRO A 43 -21.62 3.01 1.94
C PRO A 43 -21.53 3.92 0.70
N GLU A 44 -22.68 4.23 0.11
CA GLU A 44 -22.77 4.99 -1.15
C GLU A 44 -22.03 6.33 -1.11
N LEU A 45 -22.06 7.03 0.03
CA LEU A 45 -21.40 8.33 0.18
C LEU A 45 -19.87 8.19 0.12
N GLU A 46 -19.30 7.25 0.87
CA GLU A 46 -17.86 6.98 0.90
C GLU A 46 -17.36 6.40 -0.42
N PHE A 47 -18.12 5.49 -1.05
CA PHE A 47 -17.78 4.95 -2.37
C PHE A 47 -17.65 6.06 -3.41
N ARG A 48 -18.63 6.99 -3.44
CA ARG A 48 -18.57 8.16 -4.34
C ARG A 48 -17.50 9.17 -3.94
N LEU A 49 -17.21 9.29 -2.65
CA LEU A 49 -16.17 10.19 -2.14
C LEU A 49 -14.79 9.72 -2.64
N GLU A 50 -14.55 8.42 -2.65
CA GLU A 50 -13.35 7.82 -3.23
C GLU A 50 -13.22 8.16 -4.71
N GLU A 51 -14.26 7.93 -5.52
CA GLU A 51 -14.22 8.27 -6.95
C GLU A 51 -13.96 9.76 -7.18
N ALA A 52 -14.58 10.64 -6.38
CA ALA A 52 -14.37 12.08 -6.48
C ALA A 52 -12.93 12.49 -6.11
N CYS A 53 -12.34 11.85 -5.10
CA CYS A 53 -10.95 12.06 -4.71
C CYS A 53 -9.98 11.56 -5.79
N VAL A 54 -10.25 10.41 -6.40
CA VAL A 54 -9.44 9.89 -7.52
C VAL A 54 -9.46 10.84 -8.71
N LYS A 55 -10.63 11.41 -9.03
CA LYS A 55 -10.78 12.43 -10.08
C LYS A 55 -10.15 13.78 -9.73
N GLY A 56 -9.89 14.06 -8.45
CA GLY A 56 -9.45 15.39 -8.00
C GLY A 56 -10.55 16.46 -8.03
N SER A 57 -11.83 16.06 -8.05
CA SER A 57 -12.95 17.00 -8.22
C SER A 57 -13.36 17.63 -6.88
N ILE A 58 -12.84 18.83 -6.59
CA ILE A 58 -13.12 19.56 -5.35
C ILE A 58 -14.63 19.76 -5.12
N GLN A 59 -15.38 20.07 -6.19
CA GLN A 59 -16.83 20.32 -6.09
C GLN A 59 -17.60 19.06 -5.69
N GLU A 60 -17.28 17.91 -6.29
CA GLU A 60 -17.92 16.64 -5.92
C GLU A 60 -17.57 16.22 -4.49
N VAL A 61 -16.30 16.38 -4.10
CA VAL A 61 -15.84 16.09 -2.73
C VAL A 61 -16.60 16.96 -1.72
N HIS A 62 -16.72 18.26 -1.98
CA HIS A 62 -17.46 19.18 -1.12
C HIS A 62 -18.94 18.79 -0.98
N ASP A 63 -19.62 18.54 -2.10
CA ASP A 63 -21.03 18.15 -2.09
C ASP A 63 -21.29 16.85 -1.31
N LEU A 64 -20.34 15.91 -1.35
CA LEU A 64 -20.43 14.64 -0.62
C LEU A 64 -20.17 14.82 0.88
N ILE A 65 -19.18 15.61 1.26
CA ILE A 65 -18.91 15.94 2.67
C ILE A 65 -20.11 16.67 3.28
N LEU A 66 -20.72 17.62 2.57
CA LEU A 66 -21.94 18.30 3.00
C LEU A 66 -23.14 17.36 3.19
N LYS A 67 -23.21 16.28 2.40
CA LYS A 67 -24.23 15.22 2.55
C LYS A 67 -23.97 14.28 3.73
N GLY A 68 -22.86 14.48 4.45
CA GLY A 68 -22.49 13.70 5.64
C GLY A 68 -21.46 12.60 5.38
N ALA A 69 -20.80 12.57 4.22
CA ALA A 69 -19.69 11.65 3.99
C ALA A 69 -18.57 11.92 5.00
N ASN A 70 -18.00 10.87 5.58
CA ASN A 70 -16.92 11.04 6.54
C ASN A 70 -15.61 11.41 5.82
N LYS A 71 -15.14 12.64 6.02
CA LYS A 71 -13.90 13.20 5.45
C LYS A 71 -12.61 12.46 5.86
N ASN A 72 -12.67 11.58 6.85
CA ASN A 72 -11.55 10.73 7.31
C ASN A 72 -11.83 9.23 7.13
N ALA A 73 -12.84 8.85 6.35
CA ALA A 73 -13.17 7.45 6.13
C ALA A 73 -12.02 6.70 5.43
N PRO A 74 -11.79 5.42 5.76
CA PRO A 74 -10.98 4.53 4.92
C PRO A 74 -11.74 4.20 3.64
N LEU A 75 -11.18 4.57 2.50
CA LEU A 75 -11.85 4.57 1.20
C LEU A 75 -11.42 3.43 0.27
N ASP A 76 -10.29 2.79 0.53
CA ASP A 76 -9.76 1.69 -0.29
C ASP A 76 -9.29 0.53 0.58
N LYS A 77 -8.89 -0.60 -0.03
CA LYS A 77 -8.25 -1.69 0.70
C LYS A 77 -7.04 -1.22 1.49
N GLU A 78 -6.27 -0.25 1.06
CA GLU A 78 -5.11 0.24 1.83
C GLU A 78 -5.51 1.12 3.02
N LEU A 79 -6.81 1.27 3.29
CA LEU A 79 -7.37 2.13 4.33
C LEU A 79 -6.97 3.60 4.14
N LYS A 80 -6.80 4.04 2.89
CA LYS A 80 -6.46 5.43 2.59
C LYS A 80 -7.64 6.35 2.87
N THR A 81 -7.33 7.51 3.45
CA THR A 81 -8.29 8.60 3.60
C THR A 81 -8.40 9.45 2.33
N PRO A 82 -9.43 10.31 2.21
CA PRO A 82 -9.50 11.31 1.14
C PRO A 82 -8.20 12.10 0.96
N LEU A 83 -7.60 12.54 2.09
CA LEU A 83 -6.36 13.30 2.08
C LEU A 83 -5.18 12.46 1.57
N MET A 84 -5.08 11.19 1.96
CA MET A 84 -4.04 10.28 1.45
C MET A 84 -4.17 10.05 -0.05
N ILE A 85 -5.38 9.83 -0.56
CA ILE A 85 -5.62 9.64 -2.01
C ILE A 85 -5.23 10.92 -2.76
N ALA A 86 -5.63 12.09 -2.27
CA ALA A 86 -5.26 13.37 -2.87
C ALA A 86 -3.73 13.57 -2.89
N CYS A 87 -3.02 13.20 -1.82
CA CYS A 87 -1.55 13.26 -1.75
C CYS A 87 -0.89 12.24 -2.68
N GLN A 88 -1.42 11.01 -2.76
CA GLN A 88 -0.91 9.95 -3.63
C GLN A 88 -1.10 10.25 -5.11
N LEU A 89 -2.11 11.03 -5.50
CA LEU A 89 -2.36 11.36 -6.90
C LEU A 89 -1.86 12.75 -7.29
N GLY A 90 -1.28 13.49 -6.34
CA GLY A 90 -0.73 14.83 -6.60
C GLY A 90 -1.77 15.93 -6.76
N TRP A 91 -2.99 15.75 -6.23
CA TRP A 91 -4.07 16.74 -6.31
C TRP A 91 -3.86 17.90 -5.33
N PHE A 92 -2.85 18.76 -5.55
CA PHE A 92 -2.47 19.84 -4.63
C PHE A 92 -3.63 20.75 -4.23
N HIS A 93 -4.44 21.21 -5.19
CA HIS A 93 -5.60 22.06 -4.89
C HIS A 93 -6.64 21.37 -4.02
N LEU A 94 -6.83 20.05 -4.19
CA LEU A 94 -7.71 19.26 -3.33
C LEU A 94 -7.11 19.08 -1.93
N VAL A 95 -5.81 18.82 -1.83
CA VAL A 95 -5.08 18.73 -0.54
C VAL A 95 -5.21 20.04 0.24
N LYS A 96 -4.89 21.17 -0.41
CA LYS A 96 -5.01 22.49 0.20
C LYS A 96 -6.44 22.76 0.66
N TRP A 97 -7.41 22.44 -0.18
CA TRP A 97 -8.82 22.64 0.15
C TRP A 97 -9.28 21.79 1.36
N LEU A 98 -8.93 20.51 1.39
CA LEU A 98 -9.25 19.60 2.51
C LEU A 98 -8.63 20.07 3.83
N VAL A 99 -7.39 20.55 3.79
CA VAL A 99 -6.66 20.98 5.00
C VAL A 99 -7.16 22.35 5.49
N GLU A 100 -7.31 23.34 4.61
CA GLU A 100 -7.65 24.72 5.01
C GLU A 100 -9.14 24.92 5.27
N PHE A 101 -10.03 24.32 4.46
CA PHE A 101 -11.47 24.63 4.49
C PHE A 101 -12.28 23.57 5.22
N GLU A 102 -11.96 22.29 5.02
CA GLU A 102 -12.67 21.20 5.69
C GLU A 102 -12.07 20.85 7.05
N GLY A 103 -10.89 21.39 7.40
CA GLY A 103 -10.22 21.13 8.67
C GLY A 103 -9.98 19.64 8.90
N VAL A 104 -9.51 18.95 7.86
CA VAL A 104 -9.08 17.55 7.94
C VAL A 104 -7.84 17.46 8.82
N ASP A 105 -7.79 16.43 9.67
CA ASP A 105 -6.60 16.13 10.46
C ASP A 105 -5.48 15.69 9.51
N VAL A 106 -4.39 16.47 9.49
CA VAL A 106 -3.26 16.28 8.58
C VAL A 106 -2.51 14.97 8.90
N ASP A 107 -2.45 14.60 10.18
CA ASP A 107 -1.79 13.37 10.61
C ASP A 107 -2.72 12.17 10.54
N GLY A 108 -4.02 12.37 10.71
CA GLY A 108 -5.11 11.44 10.39
C GLY A 108 -4.94 9.99 10.90
N PRO A 109 -5.83 9.06 10.50
CA PRO A 109 -5.58 7.64 10.68
C PRO A 109 -4.46 7.19 9.75
N ILE A 110 -3.66 6.21 10.19
CA ILE A 110 -2.63 5.57 9.35
C ILE A 110 -3.27 4.59 8.37
N SER A 111 -2.68 4.49 7.19
CA SER A 111 -3.03 3.47 6.20
C SER A 111 -2.62 2.07 6.67
N ARG A 112 -3.05 1.03 5.96
CA ARG A 112 -2.65 -0.36 6.20
C ARG A 112 -1.14 -0.57 6.12
N CYS A 113 -0.43 0.19 5.28
CA CYS A 113 1.03 0.12 5.19
C CYS A 113 1.76 0.96 6.25
N GLY A 114 1.02 1.65 7.14
CA GLY A 114 1.58 2.51 8.16
C GLY A 114 1.94 3.91 7.67
N PHE A 115 1.36 4.36 6.55
CA PHE A 115 1.60 5.69 5.99
C PHE A 115 0.57 6.71 6.45
N ARG A 116 1.02 7.95 6.57
CA ARG A 116 0.23 9.18 6.66
C ARG A 116 0.11 9.85 5.30
N ALA A 117 -0.70 10.89 5.20
CA ALA A 117 -0.84 11.68 3.99
C ALA A 117 0.51 12.24 3.48
N ILE A 118 1.34 12.75 4.40
CA ILE A 118 2.67 13.28 4.07
C ILE A 118 3.60 12.19 3.51
N ASP A 119 3.50 10.95 3.97
CA ASP A 119 4.33 9.85 3.49
C ASP A 119 4.02 9.50 2.03
N TYR A 120 2.73 9.52 1.64
CA TYR A 120 2.35 9.36 0.23
C TYR A 120 2.86 10.52 -0.62
N ALA A 121 2.77 11.75 -0.14
CA ALA A 121 3.29 12.91 -0.85
C ALA A 121 4.82 12.81 -1.07
N GLY A 122 5.57 12.42 -0.02
CA GLY A 122 7.03 12.27 -0.09
C GLY A 122 7.49 11.06 -0.89
N LYS A 123 6.72 9.96 -0.89
CA LYS A 123 7.02 8.77 -1.70
C LYS A 123 6.91 9.06 -3.19
N GLU A 124 5.84 9.73 -3.60
CA GLU A 124 5.56 9.98 -5.03
C GLU A 124 6.30 11.23 -5.56
N GLN A 125 6.88 12.04 -4.67
CA GLN A 125 7.72 13.21 -4.99
C GLN A 125 7.10 14.14 -6.03
N PHE A 126 5.79 14.39 -5.93
CA PHE A 126 5.06 15.16 -6.92
C PHE A 126 5.59 16.59 -7.04
N ARG A 127 6.36 16.80 -8.11
CA ARG A 127 6.77 18.11 -8.62
C ARG A 127 5.96 18.38 -9.89
N TRP A 128 4.66 18.60 -9.74
CA TRP A 128 3.77 18.92 -10.88
C TRP A 128 4.22 20.25 -11.50
N PRO A 129 4.12 20.46 -12.84
CA PRO A 129 5.12 21.21 -13.61
C PRO A 129 5.37 22.67 -13.23
N ASN A 130 4.52 23.31 -12.42
CA ASN A 130 4.54 24.75 -12.18
C ASN A 130 4.23 25.18 -10.72
N GLU A 131 4.18 24.26 -9.76
CA GLU A 131 4.01 24.65 -8.35
C GLU A 131 5.37 24.60 -7.65
N GLU A 132 5.79 25.75 -7.12
CA GLU A 132 7.07 25.92 -6.43
C GLU A 132 7.13 25.16 -5.10
N VAL A 133 5.98 24.68 -4.59
CA VAL A 133 5.85 24.07 -3.26
C VAL A 133 5.48 22.59 -3.41
N GLU A 134 6.31 21.71 -2.85
CA GLU A 134 6.03 20.29 -2.76
C GLU A 134 4.85 20.03 -1.80
N ILE A 135 3.93 19.12 -2.13
CA ILE A 135 2.80 18.77 -1.25
C ILE A 135 3.32 18.36 0.14
N ALA A 136 4.44 17.64 0.20
CA ALA A 136 5.04 17.24 1.46
C ALA A 136 5.56 18.42 2.29
N ASP A 137 6.17 19.43 1.65
CA ASP A 137 6.61 20.65 2.34
C ASP A 137 5.43 21.47 2.85
N TYR A 138 4.33 21.54 2.08
CA TYR A 138 3.09 22.14 2.55
C TYR A 138 2.56 21.42 3.81
N LEU A 139 2.45 20.09 3.78
CA LEU A 139 1.98 19.31 4.94
C LEU A 139 2.92 19.44 6.14
N ARG A 140 4.23 19.52 5.91
CA ARG A 140 5.24 19.79 6.93
C ARG A 140 5.05 21.18 7.56
N SER A 141 4.74 22.20 6.75
CA SER A 141 4.43 23.56 7.25
C SER A 141 3.17 23.61 8.11
N MET A 142 2.24 22.68 7.88
CA MET A 142 1.04 22.47 8.71
C MET A 142 1.29 21.64 9.97
N GLY A 143 2.54 21.20 10.20
CA GLY A 143 2.96 20.47 11.40
C GLY A 143 2.97 18.94 11.26
N SER A 144 2.67 18.39 10.08
CA SER A 144 2.76 16.95 9.86
C SER A 144 4.21 16.52 9.68
N ASN A 145 4.52 15.29 10.11
CA ASN A 145 5.86 14.71 9.99
C ASN A 145 5.80 13.31 9.42
N TYR A 146 6.85 12.95 8.69
CA TYR A 146 6.97 11.61 8.14
C TYR A 146 6.99 10.54 9.24
N THR A 147 6.36 9.41 8.93
CA THR A 147 6.56 8.17 9.66
C THR A 147 7.93 7.58 9.33
N TRP A 148 8.34 6.53 10.06
CA TRP A 148 9.58 5.80 9.76
C TRP A 148 9.70 5.40 8.28
N TRP A 149 8.65 4.75 7.76
CA TRP A 149 8.65 4.27 6.38
C TRP A 149 8.57 5.42 5.37
N GLY A 150 7.75 6.43 5.63
CA GLY A 150 7.66 7.61 4.78
C GLY A 150 8.97 8.39 4.69
N ALA A 151 9.69 8.54 5.82
CA ALA A 151 10.99 9.19 5.86
C ALA A 151 12.03 8.43 5.02
N CYS A 152 11.97 7.10 5.03
CA CYS A 152 12.82 6.26 4.18
C CYS A 152 12.51 6.49 2.69
N PHE A 153 11.24 6.53 2.30
CA PHE A 153 10.84 6.77 0.90
C PHE A 153 11.13 8.19 0.42
N SER A 154 10.91 9.20 1.25
CA SER A 154 11.19 10.61 0.93
C SER A 154 12.68 10.96 1.00
N GLY A 155 13.47 10.14 1.68
CA GLY A 155 14.90 10.36 1.88
C GLY A 155 15.22 11.43 2.92
N ASP A 156 14.33 11.67 3.89
CA ASP A 156 14.54 12.59 5.00
C ASP A 156 15.53 12.01 6.03
N ILE A 157 16.83 12.21 5.77
CA ILE A 157 17.93 11.63 6.56
C ILE A 157 17.87 12.10 8.02
N GLU A 158 17.49 13.35 8.28
CA GLU A 158 17.41 13.89 9.64
C GLU A 158 16.34 13.16 10.44
N ARG A 159 15.17 12.96 9.83
CA ARG A 159 14.07 12.22 10.44
C ARG A 159 14.41 10.74 10.63
N ILE A 160 15.07 10.12 9.66
CA ILE A 160 15.58 8.75 9.78
C ILE A 160 16.55 8.63 10.95
N ASP A 161 17.49 9.57 11.08
CA ASP A 161 18.48 9.56 12.17
C ASP A 161 17.81 9.69 13.54
N GLU A 162 16.81 10.56 13.68
CA GLU A 162 16.02 10.70 14.91
C GLU A 162 15.37 9.36 15.32
N TYR A 163 14.74 8.65 14.37
CA TYR A 163 14.14 7.35 14.65
C TYR A 163 15.18 6.32 15.10
N LEU A 164 16.34 6.26 14.42
CA LEU A 164 17.42 5.35 14.80
C LEU A 164 17.99 5.67 16.19
N GLN A 165 18.14 6.95 16.54
CA GLN A 165 18.56 7.37 17.88
C GLN A 165 17.55 6.97 18.96
N ASN A 166 16.26 6.96 18.62
CA ASN A 166 15.18 6.49 19.48
C ASN A 166 15.07 4.95 19.57
N GLY A 167 15.98 4.20 18.93
CA GLY A 167 16.03 2.75 19.01
C GLY A 167 15.20 2.00 17.97
N GLN A 168 14.77 2.67 16.89
CA GLN A 168 14.11 2.03 15.76
C GLN A 168 15.03 0.97 15.13
N ASP A 169 14.50 -0.23 14.87
CA ASP A 169 15.26 -1.29 14.20
C ASP A 169 15.42 -0.96 12.71
N VAL A 170 16.66 -0.75 12.27
CA VAL A 170 17.01 -0.45 10.88
C VAL A 170 16.66 -1.61 9.92
N ASN A 171 16.58 -2.84 10.44
CA ASN A 171 16.28 -4.05 9.68
C ASN A 171 14.84 -4.53 9.88
N GLU A 172 13.97 -3.72 10.49
CA GLU A 172 12.53 -3.99 10.50
C GLU A 172 12.02 -4.18 9.07
N ILE A 173 11.05 -5.07 8.91
CA ILE A 173 10.42 -5.39 7.62
C ILE A 173 8.95 -5.03 7.68
N ASN A 174 8.45 -4.35 6.65
CA ASN A 174 7.03 -4.07 6.50
C ASN A 174 6.34 -5.15 5.64
N PRO A 175 5.49 -6.03 6.23
CA PRO A 175 4.88 -7.14 5.49
C PRO A 175 3.82 -6.70 4.48
N VAL A 176 3.29 -5.49 4.63
CA VAL A 176 2.28 -4.92 3.72
C VAL A 176 2.98 -4.26 2.52
N LEU A 177 4.13 -3.62 2.74
CA LEU A 177 4.96 -3.02 1.68
C LEU A 177 5.95 -4.03 1.11
N TRP A 178 5.44 -5.13 0.57
CA TRP A 178 6.24 -6.13 -0.15
C TRP A 178 7.45 -6.67 0.64
N ASN A 179 7.37 -6.71 1.97
CA ASN A 179 8.47 -7.09 2.86
C ASN A 179 9.73 -6.22 2.69
N TYR A 180 9.57 -4.94 2.39
CA TYR A 180 10.68 -3.99 2.34
C TYR A 180 11.21 -3.69 3.73
N ASN A 181 12.53 -3.53 3.81
CA ASN A 181 13.18 -2.86 4.93
C ASN A 181 13.44 -1.37 4.60
N ALA A 182 14.04 -0.65 5.54
CA ALA A 182 14.30 0.79 5.37
C ALA A 182 15.19 1.11 4.16
N VAL A 183 16.21 0.27 3.89
CA VAL A 183 17.12 0.45 2.76
C VAL A 183 16.38 0.27 1.44
N ASP A 184 15.55 -0.77 1.32
CA ASP A 184 14.75 -1.06 0.14
C ASP A 184 13.75 0.07 -0.13
N CYS A 185 13.09 0.59 0.90
CA CYS A 185 12.21 1.77 0.80
C CYS A 185 12.96 2.98 0.23
N ALA A 186 14.15 3.30 0.75
CA ALA A 186 14.96 4.41 0.25
C ALA A 186 15.46 4.19 -1.19
N MET A 187 15.77 2.96 -1.56
CA MET A 187 16.15 2.61 -2.94
C MET A 187 14.97 2.78 -3.89
N HIS A 188 13.78 2.32 -3.52
CA HIS A 188 12.58 2.45 -4.35
C HIS A 188 12.05 3.88 -4.45
N GLY A 189 12.24 4.69 -3.41
CA GLY A 189 12.01 6.14 -3.47
C GLY A 189 13.06 6.92 -4.27
N GLY A 190 14.07 6.27 -4.85
CA GLY A 190 15.14 6.95 -5.60
C GLY A 190 16.11 7.76 -4.71
N CYS A 191 16.05 7.59 -3.39
CA CYS A 191 16.79 8.35 -2.40
C CYS A 191 18.14 7.70 -2.06
N GLY A 192 19.06 7.68 -3.03
CA GLY A 192 20.34 6.99 -2.90
C GLY A 192 21.21 7.43 -1.70
N LYS A 193 21.14 8.71 -1.29
CA LYS A 193 21.86 9.20 -0.09
C LYS A 193 21.28 8.62 1.20
N ALA A 194 19.96 8.52 1.32
CA ALA A 194 19.31 7.92 2.46
C ALA A 194 19.59 6.41 2.53
N ALA A 195 19.59 5.72 1.38
CA ALA A 195 19.99 4.31 1.31
C ALA A 195 21.43 4.10 1.79
N GLN A 196 22.39 4.92 1.32
CA GLN A 196 23.78 4.86 1.80
C GLN A 196 23.90 5.12 3.30
N PHE A 197 23.15 6.10 3.81
CA PHE A 197 23.11 6.42 5.24
C PHE A 197 22.61 5.24 6.07
N LEU A 198 21.51 4.60 5.67
CA LEU A 198 20.94 3.44 6.33
C LEU A 198 21.91 2.23 6.31
N VAL A 199 22.58 1.98 5.19
CA VAL A 199 23.60 0.93 5.07
C VAL A 199 24.79 1.20 6.01
N ALA A 200 25.23 2.46 6.13
CA ALA A 200 26.29 2.83 7.06
C ALA A 200 25.89 2.60 8.53
N ARG A 201 24.59 2.58 8.83
CA ARG A 201 24.01 2.29 10.16
C ARG A 201 23.69 0.79 10.37
N GLY A 202 24.14 -0.09 9.47
CA GLY A 202 23.94 -1.53 9.59
C GLY A 202 22.66 -2.05 8.93
N GLY A 203 21.99 -1.23 8.11
CA GLY A 203 20.88 -1.67 7.26
C GLY A 203 21.35 -2.67 6.22
N ILE A 204 20.67 -3.80 6.14
CA ILE A 204 20.98 -4.86 5.17
C ILE A 204 20.39 -4.47 3.82
N ILE A 205 21.19 -4.47 2.76
CA ILE A 205 20.65 -4.39 1.40
C ILE A 205 20.08 -5.77 1.09
N THR A 206 18.76 -5.88 0.95
CA THR A 206 18.19 -7.17 0.58
C THR A 206 18.26 -7.34 -0.94
N VAL A 207 19.04 -8.32 -1.41
CA VAL A 207 18.90 -8.83 -2.77
C VAL A 207 17.74 -9.81 -2.75
N ARG A 208 16.50 -9.32 -2.72
CA ARG A 208 15.32 -10.18 -2.83
C ARG A 208 14.84 -10.21 -4.27
N ASN A 209 14.84 -11.41 -4.85
CA ASN A 209 14.21 -11.73 -6.13
C ASN A 209 12.68 -11.54 -6.02
N CYS A 210 12.17 -10.31 -5.96
CA CYS A 210 10.72 -10.06 -5.88
C CYS A 210 10.02 -10.04 -7.26
N HIS A 211 10.64 -10.60 -8.30
CA HIS A 211 9.97 -10.83 -9.60
C HIS A 211 9.97 -12.29 -10.08
N ILE A 212 10.50 -13.21 -9.28
CA ILE A 212 10.37 -14.65 -9.55
C ILE A 212 9.39 -15.19 -8.51
N PRO A 213 8.38 -16.00 -8.88
CA PRO A 213 7.69 -16.84 -7.91
C PRO A 213 8.75 -17.79 -7.36
N VAL A 214 9.39 -17.43 -6.25
CA VAL A 214 10.34 -18.31 -5.57
C VAL A 214 9.50 -19.31 -4.79
N TRP A 215 9.52 -20.54 -5.27
CA TRP A 215 8.79 -21.71 -4.80
C TRP A 215 9.48 -22.39 -3.60
N ASP A 216 10.54 -21.78 -3.07
CA ASP A 216 11.29 -22.33 -1.95
C ASP A 216 10.68 -21.87 -0.62
N ASP A 217 10.21 -22.88 0.11
CA ASP A 217 9.21 -22.89 1.18
C ASP A 217 9.69 -22.32 2.53
N MET A 218 10.85 -21.66 2.58
CA MET A 218 11.54 -21.36 3.86
C MET A 218 11.51 -19.89 4.28
N LEU A 219 11.17 -18.94 3.39
CA LEU A 219 11.19 -17.51 3.76
C LEU A 219 9.82 -16.96 4.21
N TRP A 220 8.72 -17.66 3.91
CA TRP A 220 7.36 -17.24 4.25
C TRP A 220 6.89 -17.73 5.63
N SER A 221 7.72 -18.47 6.36
CA SER A 221 7.36 -19.09 7.65
C SER A 221 7.28 -18.11 8.83
N ILE A 222 7.64 -16.84 8.67
CA ILE A 222 7.44 -15.85 9.75
C ILE A 222 6.02 -15.28 9.63
N GLY A 223 5.06 -15.96 10.26
CA GLY A 223 3.87 -15.28 10.78
C GLY A 223 2.51 -15.53 10.11
N ARG A 224 2.34 -16.56 9.27
CA ARG A 224 0.99 -17.01 8.87
C ARG A 224 0.82 -18.50 9.17
N GLY A 225 -0.08 -18.80 10.11
CA GLY A 225 -0.43 -20.15 10.51
C GLY A 225 -1.05 -20.93 9.34
N ASP A 226 -0.49 -22.12 9.12
CA ASP A 226 -1.10 -23.38 8.69
C ASP A 226 -1.94 -23.50 7.41
N ALA A 227 -2.33 -22.41 6.74
CA ALA A 227 -3.13 -22.49 5.50
C ALA A 227 -2.23 -22.47 4.24
N PHE A 228 -1.62 -23.61 3.91
CA PHE A 228 -0.83 -23.77 2.69
C PHE A 228 -1.56 -24.63 1.66
N MET A 229 -1.68 -24.12 0.43
CA MET A 229 -2.30 -24.84 -0.70
C MET A 229 -1.62 -26.19 -0.99
N TYR A 230 -0.31 -26.33 -0.81
CA TYR A 230 0.37 -27.61 -1.03
C TYR A 230 0.00 -28.67 0.02
N LYS A 231 -0.36 -28.26 1.26
CA LYS A 231 -0.87 -29.17 2.30
C LYS A 231 -2.28 -29.64 1.98
N GLU A 232 -3.15 -28.71 1.56
CA GLU A 232 -4.50 -29.02 1.05
C GLU A 232 -4.44 -29.92 -0.20
N TRP A 233 -3.39 -29.79 -1.02
CA TRP A 233 -3.16 -30.62 -2.20
C TRP A 233 -2.41 -31.92 -1.93
N GLY A 234 -2.02 -32.20 -0.67
CA GLY A 234 -1.31 -33.43 -0.29
C GLY A 234 0.10 -33.56 -0.88
N LEU A 235 0.72 -32.46 -1.28
CA LEU A 235 2.05 -32.39 -1.92
C LEU A 235 3.17 -32.17 -0.88
N GLU A 236 3.08 -32.83 0.27
CA GLU A 236 4.15 -32.79 1.27
C GLU A 236 5.37 -33.62 0.82
N GLU A 237 6.58 -33.17 1.18
CA GLU A 237 7.84 -33.86 0.84
C GLU A 237 7.85 -35.30 1.39
N GLY A 238 7.72 -36.27 0.48
CA GLY A 238 7.73 -37.70 0.80
C GLY A 238 6.92 -38.57 -0.17
N SER A 239 6.04 -37.97 -0.98
CA SER A 239 5.16 -38.68 -1.94
C SER A 239 5.74 -38.83 -3.35
N PHE A 240 6.85 -38.18 -3.66
CA PHE A 240 7.54 -38.37 -4.94
C PHE A 240 8.47 -39.58 -4.86
N THR A 241 7.95 -40.75 -5.22
CA THR A 241 8.79 -41.90 -5.58
C THR A 241 9.70 -41.45 -6.73
N LYS A 242 11.02 -41.41 -6.48
CA LYS A 242 12.04 -41.14 -7.51
C LYS A 242 11.78 -42.05 -8.72
N LEU A 243 11.50 -41.45 -9.88
CA LEU A 243 11.71 -42.09 -11.18
C LEU A 243 13.19 -42.10 -11.51
#